data_AF-A0A8S3HUC5-F1
#
_entry.id   AF-A0A8S3HUC5-F1
#
_cell.length_a   1.000
_cell.length_b   1.000
_cell.length_c   1.000
_cell.angle_alpha   90.00
_cell.angle_beta   90.00
_cell.angle_gamma   90.00
#
_symmetry.space_group_name_H-M   'P 1'
#
loop_
_entity.id
_entity.type
_entity.pdbx_description
1 polymer ?
#
loop_
_entity_poly.entity_id
_entity_poly.type
_entity_poly.pdbx_seq_one_letter_code
_entity_poly.pdbx_strand_id
1 'polypeptide(L)'
;MDEVDGVTGNEDRGGIQALIELIQTTRIPIIFIANDRQAVKMRTLISHCYEIKFERPSFLNVKSFILDICSREHIHILHSSLDNLINGCNRDIRKIIHSLNLYYKESSSTVSNVVNAEKALSTSSFDACMKMFSSSNISLIDKTNLYFHDSS
;
A
#
# COMPACT_ATOMS: atom_id res chain seq x y z
N MET A 1 8.12 19.91 -1.69
CA MET A 1 7.96 19.42 -0.31
C MET A 1 7.03 18.22 -0.34
N ASP A 2 7.41 17.14 0.32
CA ASP A 2 6.62 15.91 0.43
C ASP A 2 5.80 15.94 1.74
N GLU A 3 4.70 15.20 1.79
CA GLU A 3 3.83 15.06 2.98
C GLU A 3 3.33 16.40 3.56
N VAL A 4 2.92 17.34 2.70
CA VAL A 4 2.48 18.69 3.12
C VAL A 4 1.18 18.66 3.93
N ASP A 5 0.41 17.58 3.83
CA ASP A 5 -0.75 17.28 4.67
C ASP A 5 -0.38 16.85 6.10
N GLY A 6 0.86 16.42 6.33
CA GLY A 6 1.40 16.03 7.64
C GLY A 6 1.68 17.22 8.58
N VAL A 7 1.63 18.46 8.08
CA VAL A 7 1.88 19.70 8.82
C VAL A 7 0.82 19.86 9.94
N THR A 8 1.11 19.30 11.11
CA THR A 8 0.16 19.10 12.22
C THR A 8 0.81 19.45 13.57
N GLY A 9 0.02 19.96 14.51
CA GLY A 9 0.50 20.39 15.83
C GLY A 9 0.78 21.89 15.99
N ASN A 10 1.15 22.29 17.22
CA ASN A 10 1.54 23.67 17.56
C ASN A 10 2.90 24.07 16.99
N GLU A 11 3.72 23.09 16.59
CA GLU A 11 5.08 23.30 16.08
C GLU A 11 5.06 23.93 14.67
N ASP A 12 4.05 23.62 13.86
CA ASP A 12 3.91 24.16 12.50
C ASP A 12 2.86 25.27 12.38
N ARG A 13 2.54 25.97 13.48
CA ARG A 13 1.63 27.12 13.42
C ARG A 13 2.17 28.18 12.47
N GLY A 14 1.50 28.34 11.33
CA GLY A 14 1.87 29.32 10.29
C GLY A 14 2.67 28.76 9.12
N GLY A 15 3.06 27.48 9.14
CA GLY A 15 3.85 26.87 8.04
C GLY A 15 3.17 27.00 6.68
N ILE A 16 1.85 26.80 6.62
CA ILE A 16 1.07 26.93 5.38
C ILE A 16 1.00 28.38 4.90
N GLN A 17 0.93 29.35 5.80
CA GLN A 17 0.91 30.76 5.43
C GLN A 17 2.26 31.18 4.84
N ALA A 18 3.36 30.75 5.46
CA ALA A 18 4.71 30.97 4.93
C ALA A 18 4.91 30.30 3.56
N LEU A 19 4.35 29.10 3.36
CA LEU A 19 4.36 28.43 2.05
C LEU A 19 3.58 29.22 0.99
N ILE A 20 2.44 29.82 1.35
CA ILE A 20 1.67 30.68 0.42
C ILE A 20 2.49 31.91 0.03
N GLU A 21 3.14 32.57 0.98
CA GLU A 21 4.02 33.72 0.71
C GLU A 21 5.22 33.32 -0.17
N LEU A 22 5.77 32.13 0.05
CA LEU A 22 6.83 31.56 -0.77
C LEU A 22 6.36 31.29 -2.21
N ILE A 23 5.16 30.74 -2.39
CA ILE A 23 4.58 30.48 -3.73
C ILE A 23 4.43 31.79 -4.51
N GLN A 24 4.08 32.90 -3.84
CA GLN A 24 3.88 34.19 -4.49
C GLN A 24 5.19 34.89 -4.90
N THR A 25 6.29 34.59 -4.21
CA THR A 25 7.58 35.30 -4.38
C THR A 25 8.63 34.48 -5.12
N THR A 26 8.49 33.15 -5.14
CA THR A 26 9.44 32.24 -5.77
C THR A 26 9.55 32.46 -7.28
N ARG A 27 10.76 32.30 -7.81
CA ARG A 27 11.04 32.23 -9.26
C ARG A 27 11.34 30.80 -9.73
N ILE A 28 11.28 29.84 -8.81
CA ILE A 28 11.57 28.43 -9.04
C ILE A 28 10.25 27.66 -8.90
N PRO A 29 9.94 26.72 -9.81
CA PRO A 29 8.74 25.90 -9.70
C PRO A 29 8.78 25.05 -8.43
N ILE A 30 7.71 25.12 -7.64
CA ILE A 30 7.56 24.33 -6.42
C ILE A 30 6.57 23.21 -6.66
N ILE A 31 6.97 21.99 -6.29
CA ILE A 31 6.12 20.81 -6.35
C ILE A 31 5.80 20.37 -4.92
N PHE A 32 4.50 20.22 -4.66
CA PHE A 32 3.96 19.70 -3.41
C PHE A 32 3.35 18.33 -3.64
N ILE A 33 3.58 17.42 -2.70
CA ILE A 33 2.98 16.09 -2.66
C ILE A 33 2.22 15.98 -1.32
N ALA A 34 0.99 15.48 -1.38
CA ALA A 34 0.13 15.29 -0.22
C ALA A 34 -0.76 14.07 -0.45
N ASN A 35 -1.06 13.32 0.62
CA ASN A 35 -1.92 12.14 0.56
C ASN A 35 -3.40 12.48 0.78
N ASP A 36 -3.71 13.36 1.73
CA ASP A 36 -5.07 13.79 2.05
C ASP A 36 -5.38 15.22 1.59
N ARG A 37 -6.18 15.33 0.54
CA ARG A 37 -6.70 16.59 0.02
C ARG A 37 -7.73 17.23 0.97
N GLN A 38 -8.50 16.43 1.70
CA GLN A 38 -9.67 16.92 2.44
C GLN A 38 -9.30 17.63 3.73
N ALA A 39 -8.05 17.50 4.18
CA ALA A 39 -7.51 18.25 5.29
C ALA A 39 -7.84 19.74 5.16
N VAL A 40 -8.50 20.31 6.18
CA VAL A 40 -8.98 21.71 6.18
C VAL A 40 -7.87 22.69 5.83
N LYS A 41 -6.68 22.41 6.32
CA LYS A 41 -5.44 23.14 6.10
C LYS A 41 -4.96 23.16 4.65
N MET A 42 -5.23 22.10 3.88
CA MET A 42 -4.83 22.01 2.47
C MET A 42 -5.72 22.86 1.56
N ARG A 43 -6.96 23.19 1.97
CA ARG A 43 -7.89 23.97 1.14
C ARG A 43 -7.33 25.33 0.72
N THR A 44 -6.61 26.01 1.62
CA THR A 44 -5.99 27.31 1.34
C THR A 44 -4.74 27.20 0.47
N LEU A 45 -3.98 26.12 0.58
CA LEU A 45 -2.81 25.87 -0.26
C LEU A 45 -3.23 25.50 -1.69
N ILE A 46 -4.25 24.65 -1.83
CA ILE A 46 -4.77 24.18 -3.12
C ILE A 46 -5.26 25.34 -3.98
N SER A 47 -5.84 26.40 -3.39
CA SER A 47 -6.31 27.56 -4.17
C SER A 47 -5.18 28.36 -4.84
N HIS A 48 -3.92 28.17 -4.41
CA HIS A 48 -2.74 28.87 -4.94
C HIS A 48 -1.87 27.98 -5.84
N CYS A 49 -2.24 26.70 -6.02
CA CYS A 49 -1.44 25.72 -6.73
C CYS A 49 -2.22 25.12 -7.91
N TYR A 50 -1.49 24.63 -8.92
CA TYR A 50 -2.07 23.77 -9.95
C TYR A 50 -2.23 22.34 -9.41
N GLU A 51 -3.47 21.84 -9.37
CA GLU A 51 -3.77 20.53 -8.81
C GLU A 51 -3.64 19.41 -9.86
N ILE A 52 -2.81 18.42 -9.55
CA ILE A 52 -2.75 17.16 -10.29
C ILE A 52 -3.22 16.04 -9.36
N LYS A 53 -4.28 15.33 -9.77
CA LYS A 53 -4.85 14.24 -8.98
C LYS A 53 -4.25 12.92 -9.40
N PHE A 54 -3.76 12.16 -8.43
CA PHE A 54 -3.33 10.78 -8.62
C PHE A 54 -4.45 9.85 -8.17
N GLU A 55 -4.94 9.04 -9.10
CA GLU A 55 -5.89 7.99 -8.80
C GLU A 55 -5.18 6.64 -8.69
N ARG A 56 -5.82 5.69 -8.00
CA ARG A 56 -5.29 4.33 -7.95
C ARG A 56 -5.22 3.77 -9.38
N PRO A 57 -4.06 3.25 -9.80
CA PRO A 57 -3.92 2.68 -11.14
C PRO A 57 -4.88 1.51 -11.34
N SER A 58 -5.24 1.26 -12.61
CA SER A 58 -6.08 0.13 -12.97
C SER A 58 -5.38 -1.19 -12.64
N PHE A 59 -6.16 -2.22 -12.32
CA PHE A 59 -5.63 -3.55 -12.00
C PHE A 59 -4.72 -4.09 -13.11
N LEU A 60 -5.13 -3.94 -14.37
CA LEU A 60 -4.36 -4.40 -15.53
C LEU A 60 -3.02 -3.68 -15.68
N ASN A 61 -2.98 -2.36 -15.46
CA ASN A 61 -1.74 -1.58 -15.53
C ASN A 61 -0.76 -2.02 -14.43
N VAL A 62 -1.26 -2.23 -13.21
CA VAL A 62 -0.44 -2.75 -12.11
C VAL A 62 0.07 -4.15 -12.42
N LYS A 63 -0.80 -5.05 -12.90
CA LYS A 63 -0.42 -6.43 -13.25
C LYS A 63 0.67 -6.46 -14.32
N SER A 64 0.52 -5.68 -15.40
CA SER A 64 1.54 -5.58 -16.45
C SER A 64 2.88 -5.11 -15.88
N PHE A 65 2.85 -4.03 -15.09
CA PHE A 65 4.04 -3.46 -14.48
C PHE A 65 4.77 -4.44 -13.54
N ILE A 66 4.03 -5.19 -12.73
CA ILE A 66 4.63 -6.19 -11.82
C ILE A 66 5.17 -7.39 -12.60
N LEU A 67 4.48 -7.85 -13.65
CA LEU A 67 5.00 -8.91 -14.53
C LEU A 67 6.32 -8.51 -15.20
N ASP A 68 6.44 -7.25 -15.62
CA ASP A 68 7.69 -6.71 -16.19
C ASP A 68 8.83 -6.69 -15.15
N ILE A 69 8.52 -6.48 -13.87
CA ILE A 69 9.50 -6.60 -12.78
C ILE A 69 9.88 -8.07 -12.58
N CYS A 70 8.90 -8.97 -12.46
CA CYS A 70 9.15 -10.41 -12.30
C CYS A 70 10.03 -10.98 -13.43
N SER A 71 9.78 -10.56 -14.67
CA SER A 71 10.56 -11.01 -15.82
C SER A 71 12.01 -10.52 -15.78
N ARG A 72 12.26 -9.31 -15.27
CA ARG A 72 13.62 -8.75 -15.14
C ARG A 72 14.39 -9.34 -13.97
N GLU A 73 13.71 -9.68 -12.88
CA GLU A 73 14.29 -10.26 -11.67
C GLU A 73 14.31 -11.81 -11.70
N HIS A 74 13.88 -12.43 -12.80
CA HIS A 74 13.76 -13.89 -12.96
C HIS A 74 12.92 -14.57 -11.86
N ILE A 75 11.84 -13.92 -11.43
CA ILE A 75 10.92 -14.41 -10.40
C ILE A 75 9.78 -15.16 -11.06
N HIS A 76 9.60 -16.43 -10.69
CA HIS A 76 8.49 -17.26 -11.15
C HIS A 76 7.33 -17.19 -10.14
N ILE A 77 6.23 -16.54 -10.53
CA ILE A 77 4.99 -16.45 -9.75
C ILE A 77 3.80 -16.87 -10.62
N LEU A 78 2.87 -17.63 -10.03
CA LEU A 78 1.62 -18.02 -10.67
C LEU A 78 0.70 -16.80 -10.85
N HIS A 79 0.05 -16.67 -12.01
CA HIS A 79 -0.82 -15.52 -12.30
C HIS A 79 -1.96 -15.33 -11.28
N SER A 80 -2.56 -16.41 -10.77
CA SER A 80 -3.61 -16.32 -9.76
C SER A 80 -3.09 -15.79 -8.41
N SER A 81 -1.89 -16.20 -8.00
CA SER A 81 -1.24 -15.70 -6.79
C SER A 81 -0.89 -14.21 -6.91
N LEU A 82 -0.43 -13.79 -8.09
CA LEU A 82 -0.19 -12.37 -8.38
C LEU A 82 -1.48 -11.53 -8.32
N ASP A 83 -2.58 -12.05 -8.87
CA ASP A 83 -3.87 -11.36 -8.86
C ASP A 83 -4.40 -11.17 -7.43
N ASN A 84 -4.27 -12.22 -6.60
CA ASN A 84 -4.61 -12.16 -5.19
C ASN A 84 -3.73 -11.16 -4.42
N LEU A 85 -2.42 -11.13 -4.71
CA LEU A 85 -1.48 -10.18 -4.10
C LEU A 85 -1.87 -8.73 -4.43
N ILE A 86 -2.13 -8.42 -5.70
CA ILE A 86 -2.50 -7.07 -6.14
C ILE A 86 -3.81 -6.62 -5.46
N ASN A 87 -4.79 -7.52 -5.35
CA ASN A 87 -6.06 -7.25 -4.68
C ASN A 87 -5.87 -7.05 -3.17
N GLY A 88 -5.09 -7.91 -2.51
CA GLY A 88 -4.78 -7.80 -1.08
C GLY A 88 -4.05 -6.51 -0.71
N CYS A 89 -3.16 -6.02 -1.58
CA CYS A 89 -2.47 -4.75 -1.38
C CYS A 89 -3.29 -3.51 -1.80
N ASN A 90 -4.56 -3.68 -2.20
CA ASN A 90 -5.43 -2.59 -2.68
C ASN A 90 -4.79 -1.72 -3.78
N ARG A 91 -4.06 -2.37 -4.71
CA ARG A 91 -3.34 -1.74 -5.83
C ARG A 91 -2.27 -0.71 -5.43
N ASP A 92 -1.74 -0.80 -4.21
CA ASP A 92 -0.56 -0.04 -3.78
C ASP A 92 0.71 -0.69 -4.33
N ILE A 93 1.32 -0.07 -5.34
CA ILE A 93 2.51 -0.58 -6.02
C ILE A 93 3.68 -0.79 -5.05
N ARG A 94 3.88 0.11 -4.08
CA ARG A 94 4.98 0.01 -3.11
C ARG A 94 4.80 -1.23 -2.24
N LYS A 95 3.59 -1.43 -1.71
CA LYS A 95 3.26 -2.61 -0.90
C LYS A 95 3.42 -3.90 -1.71
N ILE A 96 2.93 -3.92 -2.95
CA ILE A 96 3.04 -5.10 -3.83
C ILE A 96 4.50 -5.48 -4.05
N ILE A 97 5.36 -4.52 -4.41
CA ILE A 97 6.80 -4.77 -4.61
C ILE A 97 7.44 -5.28 -3.31
N HIS A 98 7.10 -4.69 -2.16
CA HIS A 98 7.64 -5.12 -0.88
C HIS A 98 7.23 -6.56 -0.53
N SER A 99 5.95 -6.90 -0.68
CA SER A 99 5.45 -8.25 -0.47
C SER A 99 6.05 -9.26 -1.45
N LEU A 100 6.29 -8.85 -2.70
CA LEU A 100 6.96 -9.66 -3.71
C LEU A 100 8.43 -9.93 -3.37
N ASN A 101 9.13 -8.92 -2.84
CA ASN A 101 10.50 -9.08 -2.36
C ASN A 101 10.57 -10.04 -1.14
N LEU A 102 9.59 -9.95 -0.23
CA LEU A 102 9.48 -10.88 0.88
C LEU A 102 9.29 -12.33 0.38
N TYR A 103 8.36 -12.53 -0.55
CA TYR A 103 8.11 -13.84 -1.18
C TYR A 103 9.37 -14.41 -1.85
N TYR A 104 10.13 -13.57 -2.56
CA TYR A 104 11.37 -13.99 -3.22
C TYR A 104 12.45 -14.43 -2.23
N LYS A 105 12.62 -13.67 -1.13
CA LYS A 105 13.59 -13.98 -0.06
C LYS A 105 13.26 -15.30 0.65
N GLU A 106 11.99 -15.56 0.91
CA GLU A 106 11.54 -16.82 1.51
C GLU A 106 11.71 -18.01 0.55
N SER A 107 11.51 -17.79 -0.75
CA SER A 107 11.72 -18.82 -1.78
C SER A 107 13.19 -19.21 -1.96
N SER A 108 14.13 -18.28 -1.76
CA SER A 108 15.58 -18.56 -1.79
C SER A 108 16.10 -19.25 -0.52
N SER A 109 15.33 -19.24 0.57
CA SER A 109 15.72 -19.82 1.86
C SER A 109 15.02 -21.17 2.10
N THR A 110 15.51 -22.21 1.41
CA THR A 110 15.19 -23.64 1.61
C THR A 110 13.77 -24.09 1.24
N VAL A 111 13.71 -25.22 0.54
CA VAL A 111 12.52 -25.84 -0.11
C VAL A 111 11.33 -26.10 0.84
N SER A 112 11.52 -26.12 2.16
CA SER A 112 10.46 -26.28 3.15
C SER A 112 9.66 -25.00 3.47
N ASN A 113 10.15 -23.82 3.08
CA ASN A 113 9.51 -22.54 3.41
C ASN A 113 8.53 -22.02 2.35
N VAL A 114 8.56 -22.55 1.12
CA VAL A 114 7.69 -22.08 0.02
C VAL A 114 6.21 -22.27 0.34
N VAL A 115 5.84 -23.38 1.01
CA VAL A 115 4.46 -23.66 1.44
C VAL A 115 4.01 -22.74 2.58
N ASN A 116 4.95 -22.23 3.39
CA ASN A 116 4.66 -21.30 4.48
C ASN A 116 4.60 -19.85 3.99
N ALA A 117 5.46 -19.47 3.03
CA ALA A 117 5.42 -18.18 2.37
C ALA A 117 4.10 -17.98 1.62
N GLU A 118 3.65 -18.99 0.87
CA GLU A 118 2.34 -18.96 0.23
C GLU A 118 1.21 -18.88 1.26
N LYS A 119 1.26 -19.62 2.38
CA LYS A 119 0.23 -19.53 3.45
C LYS A 119 0.25 -18.20 4.22
N ALA A 120 1.42 -17.59 4.40
CA ALA A 120 1.59 -16.31 5.08
C ALA A 120 1.18 -15.13 4.19
N LEU A 121 1.43 -15.21 2.86
CA LEU A 121 0.89 -14.26 1.88
C LEU A 121 -0.60 -14.52 1.57
N SER A 122 -1.05 -15.78 1.57
CA SER A 122 -2.40 -16.15 1.12
C SER A 122 -3.44 -16.09 2.21
N THR A 123 -3.09 -16.16 3.50
CA THR A 123 -4.08 -15.95 4.55
C THR A 123 -4.33 -14.45 4.69
N SER A 124 -4.93 -13.88 3.64
CA SER A 124 -5.57 -12.58 3.69
C SER A 124 -6.61 -12.60 4.82
N SER A 125 -6.90 -11.45 5.41
CA SER A 125 -8.03 -11.30 6.34
C SER A 125 -9.33 -11.87 5.77
N PHE A 126 -9.51 -11.82 4.45
CA PHE A 126 -10.61 -12.50 3.74
C PHE A 126 -10.54 -14.03 3.81
N ASP A 127 -9.37 -14.64 3.65
CA ASP A 127 -9.18 -16.09 3.75
C ASP A 127 -9.36 -16.58 5.20
N ALA A 128 -8.88 -15.80 6.19
CA ALA A 128 -9.13 -16.06 7.60
C ALA A 128 -10.64 -16.02 7.91
N CYS A 129 -11.33 -15.00 7.39
CA CYS A 129 -12.78 -14.85 7.49
C CYS A 129 -13.53 -16.03 6.83
N MET A 130 -13.16 -16.39 5.60
CA MET A 130 -13.75 -17.52 4.88
C MET A 130 -13.51 -18.84 5.61
N LYS A 131 -12.32 -19.08 6.17
CA LYS A 131 -12.03 -20.29 6.98
C LYS A 131 -12.87 -20.32 8.26
N MET A 132 -13.08 -19.17 8.89
CA MET A 132 -13.93 -19.03 10.08
C MET A 132 -15.40 -19.40 9.78
N PHE A 133 -15.92 -19.02 8.61
CA PHE A 133 -17.31 -19.26 8.22
C PHE A 133 -17.57 -20.58 7.47
N SER A 134 -16.57 -21.16 6.80
CA SER A 134 -16.77 -22.33 5.93
C SER A 134 -16.67 -23.68 6.65
N SER A 135 -16.07 -23.73 7.84
CA SER A 135 -15.70 -24.99 8.47
C SER A 135 -16.57 -25.29 9.69
N SER A 136 -17.31 -26.40 9.65
CA SER A 136 -18.19 -26.84 10.75
C SER A 136 -17.43 -27.42 11.96
N ASN A 137 -16.18 -27.87 11.78
CA ASN A 137 -15.38 -28.56 12.81
C ASN A 137 -14.03 -27.88 13.10
N ILE A 138 -14.01 -26.58 13.42
CA ILE A 138 -12.81 -25.88 13.93
C ILE A 138 -12.89 -25.79 15.46
N SER A 139 -11.78 -26.09 16.14
CA SER A 139 -11.70 -25.97 17.61
C SER A 139 -11.88 -24.51 18.05
N LEU A 140 -12.34 -24.28 19.27
CA LEU A 140 -12.50 -22.91 19.79
C LEU A 140 -11.18 -22.14 19.75
N ILE A 141 -10.06 -22.81 20.03
CA ILE A 141 -8.71 -22.25 20.04
C ILE A 141 -8.30 -21.83 18.62
N ASP A 142 -8.59 -22.65 17.62
CA ASP A 142 -8.28 -22.30 16.23
C ASP A 142 -9.15 -21.15 15.72
N LYS A 143 -10.41 -21.04 16.16
CA LYS A 143 -11.25 -19.85 15.88
C LYS A 143 -10.68 -18.58 16.50
N THR A 144 -10.21 -18.65 17.75
CA THR A 144 -9.55 -17.49 18.37
C THR A 144 -8.26 -17.14 17.65
N ASN A 145 -7.46 -18.12 17.21
CA ASN A 145 -6.24 -17.88 16.45
C ASN A 145 -6.52 -17.25 15.08
N LEU A 146 -7.61 -17.62 14.41
CA LEU A 146 -8.04 -16.99 13.16
C LEU A 146 -8.47 -15.53 13.35
N TYR A 147 -9.09 -15.19 14.48
CA TYR A 147 -9.38 -13.80 14.83
C TYR A 147 -8.11 -12.97 15.06
N PHE A 148 -7.13 -13.53 15.77
CA PHE A 148 -5.84 -12.86 16.00
C PHE A 148 -4.92 -12.83 14.77
N HIS A 149 -5.35 -13.39 13.64
CA HIS A 149 -4.62 -13.31 12.38
C HIS A 149 -4.58 -11.87 11.82
N ASP A 150 -5.61 -11.07 12.09
CA ASP A 150 -5.66 -9.64 11.75
C ASP A 150 -6.58 -8.91 12.72
N SER A 151 -6.05 -8.56 13.90
CA SER A 151 -6.81 -7.90 14.98
C SER A 151 -6.77 -6.37 14.91
N SER A 152 -6.52 -5.83 13.72
CA SER A 152 -6.26 -4.41 13.45
C SER A 152 -7.53 -3.59 13.29
#